data_AF-A0A942S482-F1
#
_entry.id   AF-A0A942S482-F1
#
_cell.length_a   1.000
_cell.length_b   1.000
_cell.length_c   1.000
_cell.angle_alpha   90.00
_cell.angle_beta   90.00
_cell.angle_gamma   90.00
#
_symmetry.space_group_name_H-M   'P 1'
#
loop_
_entity.id
_entity.type
_entity.pdbx_description
1 polymer ?
#
loop_
_entity_poly.entity_id
_entity_poly.type
_entity_poly.pdbx_seq_one_letter_code
_entity_poly.pdbx_strand_id
1 'polypeptide(L)'
;KASGFASADAETKAPQENFWREGRDAVPENINPAEQKKFIMADPVRYAEIFFSTVKNYWRFYLDSFIGVLGWLNKPLPGWLINLYLLVLVITAILFSEKNVKISLMNKLFTSSILIVGFVLIKTGIYLGWTPVGNSLVEGVQGRYFIPFAPLFFLLFYNSYFAKILSKKDPAPAKKKKRAQIKSGDAIRVDGHNISYNFLYLSVISFALISLFVALYVVLTGYYIVLA
;
A
#
# COMPACT_ATOMS: atom_id res chain seq x y z
N LYS A 1 33.90 -23.57 -24.37
CA LYS A 1 34.58 -22.57 -23.50
C LYS A 1 33.65 -22.28 -22.32
N ALA A 2 33.80 -23.08 -21.27
CA ALA A 2 33.21 -22.80 -19.96
C ALA A 2 34.03 -21.71 -19.25
N SER A 3 33.55 -21.30 -18.07
CA SER A 3 34.15 -20.43 -17.05
C SER A 3 34.05 -18.92 -17.29
N GLY A 4 33.10 -18.31 -16.58
CA GLY A 4 33.00 -16.87 -16.38
C GLY A 4 31.84 -16.44 -15.48
N PHE A 5 31.27 -17.33 -14.64
CA PHE A 5 30.41 -16.92 -13.54
C PHE A 5 31.34 -16.45 -12.43
N ALA A 6 31.66 -15.15 -12.45
CA ALA A 6 32.40 -14.52 -11.38
C ALA A 6 31.58 -14.63 -10.09
N SER A 7 32.13 -15.39 -9.14
CA SER A 7 31.82 -15.29 -7.72
C SER A 7 32.14 -13.87 -7.27
N ALA A 8 31.11 -13.05 -7.11
CA ALA A 8 31.21 -11.84 -6.32
C ALA A 8 30.64 -12.17 -4.94
N ASP A 9 31.54 -12.39 -4.00
CA ASP A 9 31.30 -12.44 -2.56
C ASP A 9 30.84 -11.06 -2.04
N ALA A 10 29.70 -10.60 -2.56
CA ALA A 10 28.96 -9.50 -1.97
C ALA A 10 28.13 -10.10 -0.83
N GLU A 11 28.75 -10.12 0.34
CA GLU A 11 28.14 -10.29 1.67
C GLU A 11 26.61 -10.07 1.63
N THR A 12 25.84 -11.16 1.46
CA THR A 12 24.39 -11.15 1.30
C THR A 12 23.72 -10.84 2.63
N LYS A 13 23.82 -9.58 3.04
CA LYS A 13 22.90 -8.98 4.00
C LYS A 13 21.49 -9.06 3.44
N ALA A 14 20.50 -9.22 4.31
CA ALA A 14 19.11 -9.47 3.90
C ALA A 14 18.69 -8.45 2.82
N PRO A 15 17.91 -8.83 1.80
CA PRO A 15 17.56 -7.94 0.68
C PRO A 15 17.04 -6.56 1.13
N GLN A 16 16.42 -6.48 2.31
CA GLN A 16 15.91 -5.25 2.92
C GLN A 16 17.01 -4.30 3.44
N GLU A 17 18.12 -4.82 3.97
CA GLU A 17 19.21 -4.00 4.54
C GLU A 17 19.93 -3.18 3.46
N ASN A 18 19.92 -3.64 2.22
CA ASN A 18 20.49 -2.91 1.08
C ASN A 18 19.66 -1.69 0.66
N PHE A 19 18.39 -1.58 1.07
CA PHE A 19 17.53 -0.43 0.71
C PHE A 19 17.77 0.81 1.57
N TRP A 20 18.38 0.63 2.75
CA TRP A 20 18.54 1.66 3.77
C TRP A 20 19.94 2.28 3.85
N ARG A 21 20.86 1.93 2.95
CA ARG A 21 22.25 2.42 2.97
C ARG A 21 22.36 3.82 2.35
N GLU A 22 23.15 4.68 2.99
CA GLU A 22 23.71 5.90 2.40
C GLU A 22 24.56 5.53 1.16
N GLY A 23 24.43 6.26 0.06
CA GLY A 23 25.20 6.03 -1.18
C GLY A 23 24.42 5.56 -2.42
N ARG A 24 23.07 5.63 -2.42
CA ARG A 24 22.22 5.28 -3.59
C ARG A 24 22.10 6.37 -4.67
N ASP A 25 22.86 7.46 -4.56
CA ASP A 25 22.82 8.54 -5.55
C ASP A 25 23.46 8.14 -6.89
N ALA A 26 24.16 7.00 -6.91
CA ALA A 26 24.68 6.40 -8.13
C ALA A 26 23.56 5.66 -8.88
N VAL A 27 23.27 6.11 -10.11
CA VAL A 27 22.48 5.34 -11.08
C VAL A 27 23.15 3.97 -11.25
N PRO A 28 22.41 2.85 -11.13
CA PRO A 28 23.02 1.54 -11.30
C PRO A 28 23.77 1.46 -12.63
N GLU A 29 25.05 1.07 -12.57
CA GLU A 29 25.83 0.84 -13.78
C GLU A 29 25.21 -0.33 -14.57
N ASN A 30 25.35 -0.33 -15.90
CA ASN A 30 24.87 -1.40 -16.78
C ASN A 30 23.33 -1.56 -16.89
N ILE A 31 22.59 -0.45 -16.90
CA ILE A 31 21.17 -0.44 -17.33
C ILE A 31 21.10 -0.38 -18.86
N ASN A 32 20.49 -1.40 -19.47
CA ASN A 32 20.25 -1.43 -20.92
C ASN A 32 18.84 -2.00 -21.22
N PRO A 33 17.85 -1.14 -21.53
CA PRO A 33 16.48 -1.57 -21.80
C PRO A 33 16.35 -2.53 -22.99
N ALA A 34 17.22 -2.42 -24.00
CA ALA A 34 17.17 -3.27 -25.18
C ALA A 34 17.59 -4.71 -24.85
N GLU A 35 18.69 -4.88 -24.09
CA GLU A 35 19.14 -6.20 -23.63
C GLU A 35 18.16 -6.82 -22.63
N GLN A 36 17.57 -6.03 -21.74
CA GLN A 36 16.55 -6.56 -20.83
C GLN A 36 15.26 -6.97 -21.53
N LYS A 37 14.80 -6.20 -22.52
CA LYS A 37 13.67 -6.60 -23.36
C LYS A 37 13.98 -7.91 -24.10
N LYS A 38 15.18 -8.01 -24.66
CA LYS A 38 15.65 -9.23 -25.32
C LYS A 38 15.67 -10.41 -24.35
N PHE A 39 16.11 -10.22 -23.11
CA PHE A 39 16.06 -11.24 -22.06
C PHE A 39 14.63 -11.70 -21.76
N ILE A 40 13.68 -10.77 -21.56
CA ILE A 40 12.27 -11.12 -21.32
C ILE A 40 11.69 -11.96 -22.46
N MET A 41 12.02 -11.61 -23.71
CA MET A 41 11.54 -12.32 -24.90
C MET A 41 12.22 -13.68 -25.08
N ALA A 42 13.50 -13.79 -24.74
CA ALA A 42 14.27 -15.02 -24.88
C ALA A 42 13.93 -16.05 -23.79
N ASP A 43 13.67 -15.60 -22.56
CA ASP A 43 13.37 -16.48 -21.42
C ASP A 43 12.28 -15.88 -20.50
N PRO A 44 11.00 -15.96 -20.92
CA PRO A 44 9.88 -15.44 -20.15
C PRO A 44 9.65 -16.19 -18.83
N VAL A 45 10.02 -17.47 -18.77
CA VAL A 45 9.88 -18.29 -17.56
C VAL A 45 10.87 -17.81 -16.50
N ARG A 46 12.13 -17.61 -16.87
CA ARG A 46 13.14 -17.06 -15.96
C ARG A 46 12.80 -15.65 -15.52
N TYR A 47 12.28 -14.81 -16.42
CA TYR A 47 11.78 -13.50 -16.03
C TYR A 47 10.65 -13.59 -14.99
N ALA A 48 9.70 -14.52 -15.16
CA ALA A 48 8.65 -14.75 -14.18
C ALA A 48 9.22 -15.21 -12.82
N GLU A 49 10.23 -16.07 -12.80
CA GLU A 49 10.93 -16.46 -11.56
C GLU A 49 11.57 -15.26 -10.85
N ILE A 50 12.29 -14.42 -11.59
CA ILE A 50 12.87 -13.16 -11.07
C ILE A 50 11.75 -12.28 -10.52
N PHE A 51 10.66 -12.15 -11.26
CA PHE A 51 9.50 -11.37 -10.85
C PHE A 51 8.93 -11.88 -9.53
N PHE A 52 8.55 -13.15 -9.41
CA PHE A 52 7.94 -13.68 -8.18
C PHE A 52 8.92 -13.71 -7.01
N SER A 53 10.20 -14.04 -7.25
CA SER A 53 11.25 -13.97 -6.24
C SER A 53 11.41 -12.56 -5.69
N THR A 54 11.34 -11.54 -6.56
CA THR A 54 11.37 -10.14 -6.14
C THR A 54 10.18 -9.80 -5.25
N VAL A 55 8.95 -10.21 -5.61
CA VAL A 55 7.78 -9.96 -4.75
C VAL A 55 7.97 -10.62 -3.38
N LYS A 56 8.41 -11.87 -3.36
CA LYS A 56 8.64 -12.63 -2.12
C LYS A 56 9.69 -11.98 -1.23
N ASN A 57 10.75 -11.42 -1.80
CA ASN A 57 11.82 -10.79 -1.03
C ASN A 57 11.46 -9.37 -0.56
N TYR A 58 10.65 -8.62 -1.34
CA TYR A 58 10.39 -7.20 -1.09
C TYR A 58 8.95 -6.85 -0.70
N TRP A 59 8.05 -7.81 -0.49
CA TRP A 59 6.64 -7.52 -0.15
C TRP A 59 6.51 -6.57 1.05
N ARG A 60 7.32 -6.76 2.09
CA ARG A 60 7.28 -5.92 3.29
C ARG A 60 7.79 -4.52 3.00
N PHE A 61 8.88 -4.40 2.22
CA PHE A 61 9.37 -3.12 1.75
C PHE A 61 8.32 -2.38 0.91
N TYR A 62 7.55 -3.07 0.07
CA TYR A 62 6.45 -2.44 -0.69
C TYR A 62 5.37 -1.88 0.23
N LEU A 63 5.04 -2.55 1.33
CA LEU A 63 4.10 -2.01 2.33
C LEU A 63 4.69 -0.83 3.09
N ASP A 64 5.95 -0.92 3.51
CA ASP A 64 6.60 0.13 4.28
C ASP A 64 6.79 1.40 3.43
N SER A 65 7.27 1.26 2.19
CA SER A 65 7.47 2.36 1.24
C SER A 65 6.18 2.84 0.54
N PHE A 66 5.02 2.27 0.88
CA PHE A 66 3.73 2.75 0.40
C PHE A 66 3.35 4.11 1.02
N ILE A 67 3.58 4.26 2.33
CA ILE A 67 3.28 5.50 3.10
C ILE A 67 4.45 5.87 4.03
N GLY A 68 5.18 4.87 4.53
CA GLY A 68 6.00 4.97 5.72
C GLY A 68 7.46 5.32 5.49
N VAL A 69 7.90 5.55 4.25
CA VAL A 69 9.29 5.91 3.96
C VAL A 69 9.35 7.27 3.29
N LEU A 70 9.87 8.24 4.03
CA LEU A 70 9.96 9.63 3.61
C LEU A 70 11.30 9.92 2.92
N GLY A 71 11.38 11.10 2.29
CA GLY A 71 12.58 11.56 1.59
C GLY A 71 12.97 10.67 0.40
N TRP A 72 14.28 10.50 0.18
CA TRP A 72 14.82 9.61 -0.86
C TRP A 72 14.95 8.17 -0.34
N LEU A 73 13.88 7.65 0.25
CA LEU A 73 13.87 6.33 0.92
C LEU A 73 14.81 6.19 2.12
N ASN A 74 15.30 7.29 2.69
CA ASN A 74 16.30 7.29 3.76
C ASN A 74 15.72 7.60 5.15
N LYS A 75 14.43 7.95 5.23
CA LYS A 75 13.76 8.31 6.50
C LYS A 75 12.53 7.42 6.74
N PRO A 76 12.73 6.14 7.13
CA PRO A 76 11.61 5.28 7.50
C PRO A 76 10.95 5.75 8.79
N LEU A 77 9.62 5.80 8.80
CA LEU A 77 8.82 5.93 10.01
C LEU A 77 8.91 4.63 10.84
N PRO A 78 8.65 4.70 12.16
CA PRO A 78 8.59 3.51 13.00
C PRO A 78 7.60 2.47 12.44
N GLY A 79 8.01 1.20 12.34
CA GLY A 79 7.19 0.15 11.71
C GLY A 79 5.81 -0.05 12.34
N TRP A 80 5.66 0.19 13.65
CA TRP A 80 4.37 0.16 14.33
C TRP A 80 3.40 1.23 13.80
N LEU A 81 3.91 2.43 13.49
CA LEU A 81 3.12 3.54 12.95
C LEU A 81 2.66 3.22 11.53
N ILE A 82 3.54 2.66 10.71
CA ILE A 82 3.22 2.19 9.35
C ILE A 82 2.11 1.13 9.39
N ASN A 83 2.25 0.11 10.24
CA ASN A 83 1.23 -0.94 10.39
C ASN A 83 -0.12 -0.37 10.83
N LEU A 84 -0.10 0.60 11.76
CA LEU A 84 -1.31 1.26 12.22
C LEU A 84 -1.99 2.07 11.10
N TYR A 85 -1.22 2.76 10.26
CA TYR A 85 -1.74 3.45 9.08
C TYR A 85 -2.45 2.51 8.10
N LEU A 86 -1.77 1.41 7.74
CA LEU A 86 -2.34 0.41 6.83
C LEU A 86 -3.63 -0.19 7.41
N LEU A 87 -3.65 -0.44 8.73
CA LEU A 87 -4.83 -0.93 9.42
C LEU A 87 -5.99 0.07 9.37
N VAL A 88 -5.74 1.34 9.69
CA VAL A 88 -6.76 2.41 9.65
C VAL A 88 -7.34 2.55 8.24
N LEU A 89 -6.52 2.48 7.18
CA LEU A 89 -6.99 2.54 5.80
C LEU A 89 -7.94 1.39 5.46
N VAL A 90 -7.58 0.15 5.82
CA VAL A 90 -8.42 -1.03 5.55
C VAL A 90 -9.73 -0.96 6.34
N ILE A 91 -9.67 -0.59 7.63
CA ILE A 91 -10.85 -0.41 8.47
C ILE A 91 -11.76 0.67 7.87
N THR A 92 -11.19 1.80 7.45
CA THR A 92 -11.95 2.90 6.85
C THR A 92 -12.65 2.46 5.57
N ALA A 93 -11.97 1.74 4.68
CA ALA A 93 -12.56 1.21 3.47
C ALA A 93 -13.74 0.26 3.73
N ILE A 94 -13.66 -0.56 4.79
CA ILE A 94 -14.71 -1.51 5.16
C ILE A 94 -15.89 -0.80 5.85
N LEU A 95 -15.63 0.08 6.82
CA LEU A 95 -16.67 0.69 7.68
C LEU A 95 -17.41 1.84 7.00
N PHE A 96 -16.75 2.63 6.15
CA PHE A 96 -17.36 3.74 5.41
C PHE A 96 -17.87 3.33 4.02
N SER A 97 -18.16 2.03 3.84
CA SER A 97 -18.84 1.55 2.64
C SER A 97 -20.29 2.05 2.62
N GLU A 98 -20.63 2.87 1.64
CA GLU A 98 -21.98 3.39 1.45
C GLU A 98 -22.98 2.26 1.18
N LYS A 99 -24.02 2.15 2.02
CA LYS A 99 -25.02 1.05 1.95
C LYS A 99 -25.78 1.02 0.62
N ASN A 100 -25.84 2.15 -0.08
CA ASN A 100 -26.55 2.31 -1.35
C ASN A 100 -25.69 2.03 -2.59
N VAL A 101 -24.36 1.95 -2.45
CA VAL A 101 -23.45 1.72 -3.57
C VAL A 101 -23.14 0.24 -3.68
N LYS A 102 -23.77 -0.44 -4.63
CA LYS A 102 -23.52 -1.87 -4.90
C LYS A 102 -22.51 -2.04 -6.02
N ILE A 103 -21.44 -2.76 -5.73
CA ILE A 103 -20.41 -3.11 -6.70
C ILE A 103 -20.60 -4.57 -7.10
N SER A 104 -20.87 -4.81 -8.38
CA SER A 104 -21.07 -6.14 -8.92
C SER A 104 -19.79 -6.97 -8.87
N LEU A 105 -19.94 -8.29 -8.85
CA LEU A 105 -18.78 -9.20 -8.92
C LEU A 105 -17.96 -8.96 -10.20
N MET A 106 -18.62 -8.70 -11.33
CA MET A 106 -17.95 -8.43 -12.59
C MET A 106 -17.10 -7.15 -12.53
N ASN A 107 -17.61 -6.09 -11.91
CA ASN A 107 -16.84 -4.86 -11.70
C ASN A 107 -15.64 -5.12 -10.79
N LYS A 108 -15.79 -5.93 -9.74
CA LYS A 108 -14.66 -6.32 -8.88
C LYS A 108 -13.61 -7.10 -9.64
N LEU A 109 -14.00 -8.08 -10.47
CA LEU A 109 -13.07 -8.83 -11.31
C LEU A 109 -12.34 -7.91 -12.29
N PHE A 110 -13.05 -6.99 -12.93
CA PHE A 110 -12.44 -6.00 -13.81
C PHE A 110 -11.45 -5.10 -13.07
N THR A 111 -11.82 -4.58 -11.90
CA THR A 111 -10.94 -3.80 -11.04
C THR A 111 -9.70 -4.61 -10.61
N SER A 112 -9.88 -5.89 -10.23
CA SER A 112 -8.76 -6.78 -9.89
C SER A 112 -7.83 -7.00 -11.07
N SER A 113 -8.35 -7.18 -12.29
CA SER A 113 -7.54 -7.29 -13.50
C SER A 113 -6.72 -6.04 -13.76
N ILE A 114 -7.31 -4.83 -13.59
CA ILE A 114 -6.58 -3.56 -13.72
C ILE A 114 -5.43 -3.48 -12.70
N LEU A 115 -5.67 -3.87 -11.45
CA LEU A 115 -4.64 -3.87 -10.40
C LEU A 115 -3.49 -4.82 -10.75
N ILE A 116 -3.79 -6.03 -11.22
CA ILE A 116 -2.78 -7.03 -11.59
C ILE A 116 -1.97 -6.55 -12.79
N VAL A 117 -2.63 -6.08 -13.86
CA VAL A 117 -1.96 -5.58 -15.06
C VAL A 117 -1.11 -4.36 -14.72
N GLY A 118 -1.64 -3.41 -13.96
CA GLY A 118 -0.89 -2.23 -13.50
C GLY A 118 0.35 -2.62 -12.68
N PHE A 119 0.22 -3.59 -11.78
CA PHE A 119 1.34 -4.10 -10.99
C PHE A 119 2.44 -4.70 -11.86
N VAL A 120 2.07 -5.54 -12.84
CA VAL A 120 3.02 -6.14 -13.79
C VAL A 120 3.69 -5.07 -14.65
N LEU A 121 2.92 -4.11 -15.19
CA LEU A 121 3.45 -3.06 -16.06
C LEU A 121 4.42 -2.13 -15.33
N ILE A 122 4.08 -1.65 -14.14
CA ILE A 122 4.97 -0.79 -13.34
C ILE A 122 6.27 -1.51 -13.07
N LYS A 123 6.20 -2.76 -12.58
CA LYS A 123 7.40 -3.51 -12.23
C LYS A 123 8.23 -3.90 -13.45
N THR A 124 7.60 -4.20 -14.58
CA THR A 124 8.31 -4.43 -15.84
C THR A 124 8.98 -3.15 -16.35
N GLY A 125 8.31 -2.00 -16.25
CA GLY A 125 8.88 -0.71 -16.63
C GLY A 125 10.09 -0.34 -15.76
N ILE A 126 10.01 -0.58 -14.45
CA ILE A 126 11.12 -0.37 -13.52
C ILE A 126 12.25 -1.38 -13.75
N TYR A 127 11.94 -2.63 -14.08
CA TYR A 127 12.95 -3.60 -14.51
C TYR A 127 13.75 -3.03 -15.67
N LEU A 128 13.07 -2.70 -16.78
CA LEU A 128 13.68 -2.18 -18.00
C LEU A 128 14.49 -0.90 -17.79
N GLY A 129 14.01 0.00 -16.92
CA GLY A 129 14.57 1.35 -16.75
C GLY A 129 15.54 1.52 -15.58
N TRP A 130 15.59 0.58 -14.64
CA TRP A 130 16.33 0.75 -13.38
C TRP A 130 17.10 -0.48 -12.93
N THR A 131 16.76 -1.67 -13.39
CA THR A 131 17.49 -2.89 -12.99
C THR A 131 18.70 -3.09 -13.90
N PRO A 132 19.90 -3.37 -13.37
CA PRO A 132 21.06 -3.75 -14.21
C PRO A 132 20.82 -5.04 -14.99
N VAL A 133 21.45 -5.17 -16.17
CA VAL A 133 21.41 -6.42 -16.95
C VAL A 133 22.06 -7.56 -16.15
N GLY A 134 21.40 -8.73 -16.15
CA GLY A 134 21.89 -9.93 -15.46
C GLY A 134 21.49 -10.04 -13.98
N ASN A 135 20.78 -9.06 -13.42
CA ASN A 135 20.32 -9.12 -12.04
C ASN A 135 19.21 -10.17 -11.84
N SER A 136 19.23 -10.85 -10.69
CA SER A 136 18.29 -11.91 -10.32
C SER A 136 17.04 -11.40 -9.59
N LEU A 137 17.00 -10.11 -9.27
CA LEU A 137 15.87 -9.41 -8.66
C LEU A 137 15.62 -8.09 -9.39
N VAL A 138 14.37 -7.63 -9.38
CA VAL A 138 14.02 -6.29 -9.89
C VAL A 138 14.30 -5.27 -8.79
N GLU A 139 15.19 -4.33 -9.08
CA GLU A 139 15.56 -3.25 -8.16
C GLU A 139 14.74 -2.00 -8.39
N GLY A 140 14.64 -1.15 -7.36
CA GLY A 140 14.03 0.19 -7.48
C GLY A 140 12.50 0.23 -7.45
N VAL A 141 11.80 -0.90 -7.35
CA VAL A 141 10.32 -0.92 -7.20
C VAL A 141 9.95 -0.44 -5.80
N GLN A 142 9.09 0.57 -5.71
CA GLN A 142 8.67 1.19 -4.45
C GLN A 142 7.16 1.11 -4.26
N GLY A 143 6.72 0.96 -3.02
CA GLY A 143 5.31 0.94 -2.64
C GLY A 143 4.53 2.15 -3.14
N ARG A 144 5.14 3.35 -3.07
CA ARG A 144 4.52 4.60 -3.50
C ARG A 144 4.03 4.62 -4.95
N TYR A 145 4.61 3.80 -5.83
CA TYR A 145 4.16 3.69 -7.22
C TYR A 145 2.74 3.12 -7.35
N PHE A 146 2.26 2.44 -6.29
CA PHE A 146 0.94 1.84 -6.25
C PHE A 146 -0.11 2.71 -5.55
N ILE A 147 0.25 3.90 -5.04
CA ILE A 147 -0.71 4.84 -4.41
C ILE A 147 -1.88 5.20 -5.35
N PRO A 148 -1.66 5.48 -6.66
CA PRO A 148 -2.77 5.76 -7.59
C PRO A 148 -3.77 4.60 -7.72
N PHE A 149 -3.34 3.37 -7.42
CA PHE A 149 -4.17 2.16 -7.46
C PHE A 149 -4.88 1.88 -6.13
N ALA A 150 -4.52 2.58 -5.05
CA ALA A 150 -5.09 2.38 -3.73
C ALA A 150 -6.63 2.53 -3.70
N PRO A 151 -7.25 3.56 -4.32
CA PRO A 151 -8.71 3.68 -4.33
C PRO A 151 -9.39 2.48 -4.99
N LEU A 152 -8.82 1.98 -6.09
CA LEU A 152 -9.32 0.79 -6.79
C LEU A 152 -9.17 -0.48 -5.94
N PHE A 153 -8.05 -0.63 -5.23
CA PHE A 153 -7.84 -1.72 -4.29
C PHE A 153 -8.88 -1.70 -3.16
N PHE A 154 -9.11 -0.53 -2.55
CA PHE A 154 -10.10 -0.38 -1.48
C PHE A 154 -11.54 -0.62 -1.96
N LEU A 155 -11.83 -0.33 -3.23
CA LEU A 155 -13.12 -0.61 -3.85
C LEU A 155 -13.49 -2.10 -3.86
N LEU A 156 -12.50 -3.01 -3.79
CA LEU A 156 -12.75 -4.45 -3.71
C LEU A 156 -13.42 -4.85 -2.38
N PHE A 157 -13.18 -4.08 -1.32
CA PHE A 157 -13.72 -4.34 0.02
C PHE A 157 -15.14 -3.81 0.21
N TYR A 158 -15.63 -2.96 -0.71
CA TYR A 158 -17.03 -2.51 -0.72
C TYR A 158 -17.99 -3.69 -0.84
N ASN A 159 -19.08 -3.68 -0.08
CA ASN A 159 -20.08 -4.76 -0.06
C ASN A 159 -19.54 -6.16 0.28
N SER A 160 -18.34 -6.25 0.87
CA SER A 160 -17.75 -7.53 1.29
C SER A 160 -18.59 -8.19 2.39
N TYR A 161 -18.46 -9.53 2.52
CA TYR A 161 -19.12 -10.28 3.59
C TYR A 161 -18.77 -9.72 4.99
N PHE A 162 -17.53 -9.27 5.18
CA PHE A 162 -17.06 -8.61 6.39
C PHE A 162 -17.80 -7.30 6.67
N ALA A 163 -18.02 -6.44 5.65
CA ALA A 163 -18.82 -5.22 5.81
C ALA A 163 -20.27 -5.53 6.25
N LYS A 164 -20.86 -6.62 5.75
CA LYS A 164 -22.21 -7.07 6.15
C LYS A 164 -22.27 -7.62 7.58
N ILE A 165 -21.23 -8.33 8.04
CA ILE A 165 -21.14 -8.81 9.43
C ILE A 165 -21.00 -7.63 10.39
N LEU A 166 -20.09 -6.70 10.09
CA LEU A 166 -19.83 -5.54 10.95
C LEU A 166 -21.04 -4.59 10.99
N SER A 167 -21.71 -4.37 9.85
CA SER A 167 -22.94 -3.56 9.80
C SER A 167 -24.18 -4.24 10.42
N LYS A 168 -24.19 -5.56 10.62
CA LYS A 168 -25.33 -6.27 11.24
C LYS A 168 -25.53 -5.92 12.71
N LYS A 169 -24.55 -5.27 13.35
CA LYS A 169 -24.61 -4.80 14.74
C LYS A 169 -25.44 -3.52 14.91
N ASP A 170 -25.72 -2.82 13.81
CA ASP A 170 -26.68 -1.72 13.81
C ASP A 170 -28.08 -2.24 13.47
N PRO A 171 -29.11 -1.95 14.30
CA PRO A 171 -30.47 -2.32 13.97
C PRO A 171 -30.83 -1.63 12.65
N ALA A 172 -31.30 -2.42 11.68
CA ALA A 172 -31.77 -1.91 10.39
C ALA A 172 -32.70 -0.70 10.63
N PRO A 173 -32.60 0.39 9.84
CA PRO A 173 -33.53 1.48 9.96
C PRO A 173 -34.92 0.89 9.75
N ALA A 174 -35.72 0.93 10.82
CA ALA A 174 -37.07 0.39 10.80
C ALA A 174 -37.78 0.96 9.59
N LYS A 175 -38.26 0.07 8.69
CA LYS A 175 -39.13 0.47 7.59
C LYS A 175 -40.19 1.41 8.18
N LYS A 176 -40.19 2.69 7.78
CA LYS A 176 -41.20 3.66 8.22
C LYS A 176 -42.57 3.14 7.79
N LYS A 177 -43.25 2.39 8.67
CA LYS A 177 -44.70 2.24 8.58
C LYS A 177 -45.27 3.63 8.80
N LYS A 178 -45.99 4.16 7.80
CA LYS A 178 -46.87 5.33 8.00
C LYS A 178 -47.78 5.01 9.20
N ARG A 179 -47.50 5.59 10.36
CA ARG A 179 -48.42 5.61 11.49
C ARG A 179 -48.50 7.02 12.04
N ALA A 180 -49.75 7.37 12.30
CA ALA A 180 -50.33 8.67 12.63
C ALA A 180 -49.49 9.59 13.51
N GLN A 181 -49.66 10.89 13.27
CA GLN A 181 -49.18 11.98 14.12
C GLN A 181 -49.63 11.78 15.56
N ILE A 182 -48.67 11.73 16.49
CA ILE A 182 -48.89 12.01 17.91
C ILE A 182 -47.78 12.96 18.34
N LYS A 183 -48.16 14.16 18.78
CA LYS A 183 -47.30 15.11 19.49
C LYS A 183 -47.07 14.59 20.91
N SER A 184 -45.83 14.45 21.36
CA SER A 184 -45.41 14.68 22.76
C SER A 184 -43.91 14.45 22.95
N GLY A 185 -43.24 15.46 23.55
CA GLY A 185 -42.04 15.31 24.39
C GLY A 185 -40.69 15.30 23.68
N ASP A 186 -39.88 16.34 23.92
CA ASP A 186 -38.46 16.43 23.58
C ASP A 186 -37.65 15.38 24.35
N ALA A 187 -37.71 14.12 23.92
CA ALA A 187 -36.69 13.14 24.24
C ALA A 187 -35.54 13.36 23.25
N ILE A 188 -34.38 13.82 23.76
CA ILE A 188 -33.14 13.85 22.98
C ILE A 188 -32.84 12.40 22.56
N ARG A 189 -33.24 12.05 21.33
CA ARG A 189 -32.85 10.81 20.69
C ARG A 189 -31.37 10.95 20.37
N VAL A 190 -30.53 10.46 21.27
CA VAL A 190 -29.12 10.28 20.98
C VAL A 190 -29.03 9.15 19.95
N ASP A 191 -29.01 9.52 18.68
CA ASP A 191 -28.85 8.59 17.57
C ASP A 191 -27.51 7.85 17.74
N GLY A 192 -27.57 6.61 18.22
CA GLY A 192 -26.37 5.78 18.47
C GLY A 192 -25.47 5.60 17.24
N HIS A 193 -26.03 5.75 16.04
CA HIS A 193 -25.27 5.85 14.79
C HIS A 193 -24.28 7.03 14.81
N ASN A 194 -24.69 8.22 15.26
CA ASN A 194 -23.83 9.41 15.28
C ASN A 194 -22.70 9.31 16.31
N ILE A 195 -22.90 8.61 17.43
CA ILE A 195 -21.85 8.43 18.45
C ILE A 195 -20.70 7.59 17.90
N SER A 196 -21.00 6.47 17.23
CA SER A 196 -19.96 5.59 16.69
C SER A 196 -19.13 6.28 15.59
N TYR A 197 -19.77 7.05 14.72
CA TYR A 197 -19.07 7.82 13.69
C TYR A 197 -18.25 8.96 14.29
N ASN A 198 -18.78 9.69 15.27
CA ASN A 198 -18.05 10.75 15.96
C ASN A 198 -16.84 10.21 16.72
N PHE A 199 -16.96 9.07 17.39
CA PHE A 199 -15.84 8.42 18.07
C PHE A 199 -14.76 7.98 17.08
N LEU A 200 -15.15 7.34 15.97
CA LEU A 200 -14.22 6.94 14.91
C LEU A 200 -13.53 8.15 14.27
N TYR A 201 -14.30 9.21 13.97
CA TYR A 201 -13.80 10.46 13.42
C TYR A 201 -12.78 11.13 14.35
N LEU A 202 -13.12 11.27 15.64
CA LEU A 202 -12.20 11.81 16.66
C LEU A 202 -10.94 10.95 16.78
N SER A 203 -11.08 9.62 16.77
CA SER A 203 -9.95 8.69 16.81
C SER A 203 -9.03 8.85 15.59
N VAL A 204 -9.60 9.00 14.39
CA VAL A 204 -8.84 9.22 13.16
C VAL A 204 -8.12 10.57 13.17
N ILE A 205 -8.76 11.64 13.66
CA ILE A 205 -8.13 12.96 13.79
C ILE A 205 -6.98 12.92 14.80
N SER A 206 -7.21 12.36 15.99
CA SER A 206 -6.16 12.23 17.00
C SER A 206 -4.96 11.46 16.47
N PHE A 207 -5.22 10.37 15.74
CA PHE A 207 -4.17 9.60 15.07
C PHE A 207 -3.41 10.43 14.00
N ALA A 208 -4.13 11.17 13.16
CA ALA A 208 -3.52 12.03 12.15
C ALA A 208 -2.61 13.09 12.75
N LEU A 209 -3.02 13.71 13.87
CA LEU A 209 -2.22 14.69 14.60
C LEU A 209 -0.95 14.08 15.20
N ILE A 210 -1.07 12.92 15.87
CA ILE A 210 0.09 12.21 16.44
C ILE A 210 1.07 11.82 15.34
N SER A 211 0.58 11.29 14.23
CA SER A 211 1.44 10.95 13.12
C SER A 211 2.11 12.16 12.50
N LEU A 212 1.41 13.28 12.35
CA LEU A 212 2.00 14.50 11.82
C LEU A 212 3.17 14.92 12.70
N PHE A 213 3.01 14.88 14.02
CA PHE A 213 4.07 15.17 14.98
C PHE A 213 5.27 14.21 14.83
N VAL A 214 5.03 12.90 14.74
CA VAL A 214 6.11 11.90 14.57
C VAL A 214 6.83 12.07 13.22
N ALA A 215 6.09 12.33 12.14
CA ALA A 215 6.68 12.57 10.83
C ALA A 215 7.53 13.85 10.83
N LEU A 216 7.03 14.94 11.42
CA LEU A 216 7.79 16.17 11.61
C LEU A 216 9.04 15.91 12.45
N TYR A 217 8.94 15.17 13.55
CA TYR A 217 10.09 14.82 14.38
C TYR A 217 11.16 14.05 13.58
N VAL A 218 10.78 13.02 12.81
CA VAL A 218 11.71 12.23 11.98
C VAL A 218 12.35 13.07 10.88
N VAL A 219 11.57 13.96 10.26
CA VAL A 219 12.10 14.88 9.25
C VAL A 219 13.08 15.86 9.89
N LEU A 220 12.68 16.56 10.95
CA LEU A 220 13.51 17.56 11.63
C LEU A 220 14.80 16.92 12.17
N THR A 221 14.71 15.85 12.96
CA THR A 221 15.92 15.14 13.44
C THR A 221 16.78 14.62 12.31
N GLY A 222 16.16 14.14 11.23
CA GLY A 222 16.85 13.68 10.05
C GLY A 222 17.59 14.75 9.24
N TYR A 223 17.19 16.03 9.33
CA TYR A 223 17.85 17.17 8.68
C TYR A 223 18.81 17.91 9.62
N TYR A 224 18.47 18.07 10.91
CA TYR A 224 19.27 18.84 11.87
C TYR A 224 20.44 18.06 12.48
N ILE A 225 20.39 16.72 12.55
CA ILE A 225 21.53 15.91 13.02
C ILE A 225 22.58 15.71 11.91
N VAL A 226 22.21 15.86 10.63
CA VAL A 226 23.14 15.70 9.50
C VAL A 226 23.89 17.02 9.18
N LEU A 227 23.47 18.14 9.76
CA LEU A 227 24.07 19.46 9.58
C LEU A 227 24.86 19.96 10.82
N ALA A 228 25.03 19.13 11.85
CA ALA A 228 25.84 19.40 13.05
C ALA A 228 26.97 18.38 13.17
#